data_AF-A0A7Z0B3A3-F1
#
_entry.id   AF-A0A7Z0B3A3-F1
#
_cell.length_a   1.000
_cell.length_b   1.000
_cell.length_c   1.000
_cell.angle_alpha   90.00
_cell.angle_beta   90.00
_cell.angle_gamma   90.00
#
_symmetry.space_group_name_H-M   'P 1'
#
loop_
_entity.id
_entity.type
_entity.pdbx_description
1 polymer ?
#
loop_
_entity_poly.entity_id
_entity_poly.type
_entity_poly.pdbx_seq_one_letter_code
_entity_poly.pdbx_strand_id
1 'polypeptide(L)'
;MNKLPPPDIDDAAAFAALANNPRVGSFPRLQGSVPVVTAGYAQYQDAAGNGFAVARVPLDAEVETLLRAHYQKPPTVLKYINDIRLESEHRVCPMCGSLHSGTLDHLLPKEDYAAFAVFSLNLVPACKCNTRRGRILLGNAPDERILHPYFDDCLSDRLIAARFDDLGAIPRVSLQLCVFPGHAQYQAISFHKRLIVERTAILRHFADGWTRLCQRPRLAIRALANIPTGPEQLQATLVDEVELLDQEHGGKNNWNSAFVMGLLDPHVIDWLYERLTAPGRAADGPLVA
;
A
#
# COMPACT_ATOMS: atom_id res chain seq x y z
N MET A 1 1.25 1.91 0.39
CA MET A 1 2.52 1.92 -0.36
C MET A 1 3.68 1.86 0.62
N ASN A 2 3.92 0.70 1.24
CA ASN A 2 5.05 0.52 2.16
C ASN A 2 5.84 -0.72 1.76
N LYS A 3 7.16 -0.66 1.86
CA LYS A 3 8.04 -1.83 1.73
C LYS A 3 7.77 -2.79 2.87
N LEU A 4 7.69 -4.08 2.56
CA LEU A 4 7.59 -5.14 3.55
C LEU A 4 8.78 -6.08 3.45
N PRO A 5 9.25 -6.64 4.58
CA PRO A 5 10.13 -7.80 4.53
C PRO A 5 9.39 -8.97 3.84
N PRO A 6 10.05 -9.74 2.96
CA PRO A 6 9.47 -10.97 2.44
C PRO A 6 9.16 -11.95 3.60
N PRO A 7 8.05 -12.71 3.53
CA PRO A 7 7.77 -13.78 4.48
C PRO A 7 8.87 -14.85 4.45
N ASP A 8 9.30 -15.30 5.62
CA ASP A 8 10.28 -16.39 5.78
C ASP A 8 9.56 -17.74 5.74
N ILE A 9 9.23 -18.19 4.53
CA ILE A 9 8.48 -19.42 4.25
C ILE A 9 9.20 -20.24 3.18
N ASP A 10 9.48 -21.51 3.47
CA ASP A 10 9.90 -22.47 2.45
C ASP A 10 8.68 -22.95 1.65
N ASP A 11 8.28 -22.17 0.66
CA ASP A 11 7.12 -22.46 -0.19
C ASP A 11 7.29 -23.75 -1.00
N ALA A 12 8.52 -24.12 -1.36
CA ALA A 12 8.78 -25.35 -2.10
C ALA A 12 8.53 -26.58 -1.21
N ALA A 13 9.03 -26.57 0.03
CA ALA A 13 8.75 -27.60 1.01
C ALA A 13 7.26 -27.63 1.40
N ALA A 14 6.63 -26.47 1.59
CA ALA A 14 5.20 -26.38 1.90
C ALA A 14 4.33 -26.97 0.78
N PHE A 15 4.65 -26.68 -0.49
CA PHE A 15 3.93 -27.23 -1.63
C PHE A 15 4.15 -28.74 -1.78
N ALA A 16 5.38 -29.21 -1.60
CA ALA A 16 5.68 -30.65 -1.62
C ALA A 16 4.95 -31.40 -0.50
N ALA A 17 4.89 -30.83 0.71
CA ALA A 17 4.16 -31.40 1.83
C ALA A 17 2.63 -31.38 1.61
N LEU A 18 2.08 -30.33 1.00
CA LEU A 18 0.68 -30.28 0.57
C LEU A 18 0.37 -31.40 -0.44
N ALA A 19 1.22 -31.55 -1.46
CA ALA A 19 1.03 -32.53 -2.51
C ALA A 19 1.10 -33.98 -2.02
N ASN A 20 1.86 -34.23 -0.96
CA ASN A 20 2.03 -35.55 -0.34
C ASN A 20 1.13 -35.79 0.89
N ASN A 21 0.16 -34.92 1.16
CA ASN A 21 -0.71 -35.06 2.34
C ASN A 21 -1.96 -35.89 2.03
N PRO A 22 -2.08 -37.15 2.49
CA PRO A 22 -3.23 -38.01 2.20
C PRO A 22 -4.53 -37.56 2.88
N ARG A 23 -4.47 -36.57 3.79
CA ARG A 23 -5.64 -36.04 4.50
C ARG A 23 -6.38 -34.94 3.75
N VAL A 24 -5.85 -34.47 2.62
CA VAL A 24 -6.51 -33.46 1.79
C VAL A 24 -7.03 -34.06 0.49
N GLY A 25 -8.17 -33.59 0.00
CA GLY A 25 -8.82 -34.12 -1.21
C GLY A 25 -8.04 -33.93 -2.51
N SER A 26 -6.91 -33.23 -2.48
CA SER A 26 -6.02 -33.03 -3.61
C SER A 26 -4.94 -34.11 -3.73
N PHE A 27 -4.85 -35.06 -2.80
CA PHE A 27 -3.92 -36.18 -2.88
C PHE A 27 -4.50 -37.32 -3.74
N PRO A 28 -3.71 -37.97 -4.62
CA PRO A 28 -2.32 -37.68 -4.98
C PRO A 28 -2.18 -36.63 -6.10
N ARG A 29 -3.27 -36.00 -6.52
CA ARG A 29 -3.39 -35.23 -7.76
C ARG A 29 -2.32 -34.15 -7.98
N LEU A 30 -1.87 -33.50 -6.91
CA LEU A 30 -0.86 -32.43 -6.98
C LEU A 30 0.59 -32.94 -7.13
N GLN A 31 0.87 -34.23 -6.86
CA GLN A 31 2.23 -34.76 -6.84
C GLN A 31 2.96 -34.55 -8.18
N GLY A 32 2.27 -34.81 -9.29
CA GLY A 32 2.84 -34.61 -10.63
C GLY A 32 3.16 -33.14 -10.98
N SER A 33 2.56 -32.18 -10.26
CA SER A 33 2.76 -30.75 -10.50
C SER A 33 3.87 -30.14 -9.62
N VAL A 34 4.43 -30.88 -8.66
CA VAL A 34 5.48 -30.36 -7.76
C VAL A 34 6.67 -29.78 -8.52
N PRO A 35 7.27 -30.47 -9.52
CA PRO A 35 8.44 -29.92 -10.23
C PRO A 35 8.13 -28.61 -10.98
N VAL A 36 6.97 -28.54 -11.66
CA VAL A 36 6.62 -27.37 -12.47
C VAL A 36 6.20 -26.17 -11.63
N VAL A 37 5.51 -26.40 -10.49
CA VAL A 37 5.12 -25.32 -9.57
C VAL A 37 6.32 -24.76 -8.82
N THR A 38 7.22 -25.61 -8.32
CA THR A 38 8.43 -25.16 -7.62
C THR A 38 9.39 -24.42 -8.55
N ALA A 39 9.53 -24.87 -9.81
CA ALA A 39 10.24 -24.11 -10.84
C ALA A 39 9.58 -22.74 -11.10
N GLY A 40 8.25 -22.68 -11.09
CA GLY A 40 7.50 -21.42 -11.15
C GLY A 40 7.79 -20.49 -9.98
N TYR A 41 7.94 -21.00 -8.75
CA TYR A 41 8.29 -20.19 -7.58
C TYR A 41 9.70 -19.61 -7.68
N ALA A 42 10.66 -20.38 -8.20
CA ALA A 42 12.00 -19.87 -8.49
C ALA A 42 11.95 -18.76 -9.54
N GLN A 43 11.25 -19.00 -10.66
CA GLN A 43 11.09 -18.02 -11.73
C GLN A 43 10.41 -16.72 -11.26
N TYR A 44 9.44 -16.82 -10.36
CA TYR A 44 8.79 -15.66 -9.76
C TYR A 44 9.80 -14.82 -8.95
N GLN A 45 10.62 -15.49 -8.13
CA GLN A 45 11.65 -14.83 -7.31
C GLN A 45 12.72 -14.17 -8.18
N ASP A 46 13.21 -14.87 -9.22
CA ASP A 46 14.19 -14.33 -10.18
C ASP A 46 13.65 -13.09 -10.91
N ALA A 47 12.35 -13.08 -11.20
CA ALA A 47 11.65 -11.95 -11.80
C ALA A 47 11.23 -10.88 -10.77
N ALA A 48 11.54 -11.05 -9.48
CA ALA A 48 11.14 -10.18 -8.39
C ALA A 48 9.63 -9.89 -8.36
N GLY A 49 8.81 -10.88 -8.75
CA GLY A 49 7.36 -10.75 -8.88
C GLY A 49 6.89 -9.70 -9.90
N ASN A 50 7.78 -9.23 -10.78
CA ASN A 50 7.44 -8.24 -11.80
C ASN A 50 6.46 -8.84 -12.82
N GLY A 51 5.25 -8.30 -12.89
CA GLY A 51 4.18 -8.82 -13.75
C GLY A 51 4.49 -8.85 -15.26
N PHE A 52 5.51 -8.12 -15.74
CA PHE A 52 5.97 -8.23 -17.13
C PHE A 52 6.92 -9.41 -17.36
N ALA A 53 7.60 -9.88 -16.31
CA ALA A 53 8.65 -10.90 -16.39
C ALA A 53 8.20 -12.26 -15.83
N VAL A 54 7.25 -12.28 -14.89
CA VAL A 54 6.68 -13.54 -14.37
C VAL A 54 5.86 -14.24 -15.45
N ALA A 55 6.19 -15.50 -15.74
CA ALA A 55 5.49 -16.30 -16.73
C ALA A 55 4.36 -17.10 -16.07
N ARG A 56 3.29 -17.37 -16.83
CA ARG A 56 2.26 -18.30 -16.38
C ARG A 56 2.81 -19.72 -16.36
N VAL A 57 2.63 -20.42 -15.25
CA VAL A 57 2.95 -21.84 -15.12
C VAL A 57 1.80 -22.67 -15.71
N PRO A 58 2.04 -23.50 -16.73
CA PRO A 58 0.99 -24.31 -17.34
C PRO A 58 0.56 -25.43 -16.38
N LEU A 59 -0.70 -25.42 -15.98
CA LEU A 59 -1.34 -26.43 -15.16
C LEU A 59 -2.66 -26.84 -15.81
N ASP A 60 -3.08 -28.08 -15.57
CA ASP A 60 -4.44 -28.49 -15.98
C ASP A 60 -5.51 -27.86 -15.06
N ALA A 61 -6.74 -27.79 -15.57
CA ALA A 61 -7.83 -27.07 -14.92
C ALA A 61 -8.22 -27.65 -13.53
N GLU A 62 -8.00 -28.94 -13.32
CA GLU A 62 -8.27 -29.59 -12.04
C GLU A 62 -7.25 -29.14 -10.99
N VAL A 63 -5.95 -29.17 -11.32
CA VAL A 63 -4.88 -28.69 -10.44
C VAL A 63 -5.09 -27.22 -10.09
N GLU A 64 -5.40 -26.37 -11.08
CA GLU A 64 -5.68 -24.96 -10.81
C GLU A 64 -6.84 -24.76 -9.83
N THR A 65 -7.90 -25.56 -9.96
CA THR A 65 -9.07 -25.50 -9.08
C THR A 65 -8.73 -25.92 -7.67
N LEU A 66 -7.94 -26.99 -7.50
CA LEU A 66 -7.45 -27.45 -6.20
C LEU A 66 -6.59 -26.39 -5.50
N LEU A 67 -5.69 -25.72 -6.23
CA LEU A 67 -4.85 -24.65 -5.68
C LEU A 67 -5.68 -23.46 -5.17
N ARG A 68 -6.68 -23.03 -5.95
CA ARG A 68 -7.60 -21.96 -5.53
C ARG A 68 -8.43 -22.36 -4.31
N ALA A 69 -8.85 -23.63 -4.22
CA ALA A 69 -9.58 -24.16 -3.07
C ALA A 69 -8.71 -24.19 -1.80
N HIS A 70 -7.44 -24.58 -1.91
CA HIS A 70 -6.49 -24.58 -0.79
C HIS A 70 -6.19 -23.19 -0.25
N TYR A 71 -6.16 -22.15 -1.09
CA TYR A 71 -6.10 -20.77 -0.59
C TYR A 71 -7.35 -20.37 0.22
N GLN A 72 -8.54 -20.79 -0.23
CA GLN A 72 -9.81 -20.46 0.43
C GLN A 72 -9.95 -21.19 1.77
N LYS A 73 -9.47 -22.42 1.87
CA LYS A 73 -9.49 -23.25 3.08
C LYS A 73 -8.09 -23.84 3.32
N PRO A 74 -7.13 -23.04 3.83
CA PRO A 74 -5.76 -23.49 4.01
C PRO A 74 -5.67 -24.67 4.98
N PRO A 75 -5.12 -25.84 4.57
CA PRO A 75 -4.72 -26.89 5.50
C PRO A 75 -3.56 -26.42 6.39
N THR A 76 -3.24 -27.17 7.45
CA THR A 76 -2.19 -26.81 8.43
C THR A 76 -0.83 -26.51 7.79
N VAL A 77 -0.46 -27.21 6.71
CA VAL A 77 0.80 -26.97 5.98
C VAL A 77 0.85 -25.58 5.33
N LEU A 78 -0.32 -24.98 5.05
CA LEU A 78 -0.47 -23.63 4.51
C LEU A 78 -0.95 -22.62 5.56
N LYS A 79 -0.74 -22.89 6.86
CA LYS A 79 -1.22 -22.01 7.95
C LYS A 79 -0.73 -20.56 7.83
N TYR A 80 0.45 -20.35 7.22
CA TYR A 80 1.04 -19.04 6.99
C TYR A 80 0.12 -18.08 6.23
N ILE A 81 -0.78 -18.60 5.39
CA ILE A 81 -1.76 -17.78 4.68
C ILE A 81 -2.69 -17.05 5.67
N ASN A 82 -3.07 -17.70 6.77
CA ASN A 82 -3.88 -17.10 7.82
C ASN A 82 -3.03 -16.26 8.76
N ASP A 83 -1.81 -16.71 9.08
CA ASP A 83 -0.89 -15.97 9.94
C ASP A 83 -0.59 -14.58 9.35
N ILE A 84 -0.24 -14.51 8.05
CA ILE A 84 0.00 -13.24 7.33
C ILE A 84 -1.22 -12.31 7.43
N ARG A 85 -2.45 -12.82 7.26
CA ARG A 85 -3.68 -12.01 7.37
C ARG A 85 -3.86 -11.42 8.76
N LEU A 86 -3.74 -12.25 9.77
CA LEU A 86 -4.00 -11.88 11.16
C LEU A 86 -2.95 -10.88 11.67
N GLU A 87 -1.68 -11.12 11.33
CA GLU A 87 -0.57 -10.27 11.75
C GLU A 87 -0.60 -8.89 11.07
N SER A 88 -1.15 -8.78 9.86
CA SER A 88 -1.22 -7.52 9.13
C SER A 88 -2.49 -6.71 9.41
N GLU A 89 -3.54 -7.30 9.97
CA GLU A 89 -4.88 -6.68 10.04
C GLU A 89 -4.88 -5.26 10.62
N HIS A 90 -4.12 -5.03 11.68
CA HIS A 90 -4.00 -3.75 12.38
C HIS A 90 -3.00 -2.77 11.76
N ARG A 91 -2.26 -3.17 10.72
CA ARG A 91 -1.19 -2.39 10.11
C ARG A 91 -1.67 -1.57 8.91
N VAL A 92 -0.85 -0.61 8.51
CA VAL A 92 -1.06 0.15 7.27
C VAL A 92 -1.02 -0.78 6.07
N CYS A 93 -1.98 -0.60 5.15
CA CYS A 93 -2.02 -1.33 3.89
C CYS A 93 -0.76 -1.04 3.06
N PRO A 94 0.10 -2.05 2.79
CA PRO A 94 1.33 -1.86 2.05
C PRO A 94 1.03 -1.51 0.58
N MET A 95 -0.15 -1.84 0.08
CA MET A 95 -0.60 -1.43 -1.26
C MET A 95 -0.97 0.04 -1.28
N CYS A 96 -1.99 0.50 -0.53
CA CYS A 96 -2.54 1.86 -0.71
C CYS A 96 -2.23 2.89 0.39
N GLY A 97 -1.65 2.49 1.52
CA GLY A 97 -1.34 3.39 2.64
C GLY A 97 -2.49 3.64 3.62
N SER A 98 -3.65 2.97 3.47
CA SER A 98 -4.74 3.08 4.44
C SER A 98 -4.37 2.51 5.79
N LEU A 99 -4.95 3.01 6.89
CA LEU A 99 -4.64 2.64 8.27
C LEU A 99 -5.19 1.25 8.71
N HIS A 100 -5.36 0.33 7.78
CA HIS A 100 -5.86 -1.02 8.02
C HIS A 100 -5.55 -1.92 6.83
N SER A 101 -5.25 -3.19 7.07
CA SER A 101 -5.02 -4.21 6.04
C SER A 101 -5.69 -5.55 6.36
N GLY A 102 -7.03 -5.57 6.36
CA GLY A 102 -7.84 -6.74 6.72
C GLY A 102 -8.09 -7.76 5.62
N THR A 103 -7.34 -7.73 4.51
CA THR A 103 -7.42 -8.74 3.45
C THR A 103 -6.03 -9.20 3.01
N LEU A 104 -5.98 -10.30 2.25
CA LEU A 104 -4.77 -10.80 1.60
C LEU A 104 -5.01 -10.82 0.10
N ASP A 105 -4.17 -10.08 -0.62
CA ASP A 105 -4.23 -9.94 -2.06
C ASP A 105 -3.29 -10.94 -2.74
N HIS A 106 -3.73 -11.45 -3.89
CA HIS A 106 -2.86 -12.10 -4.85
C HIS A 106 -2.31 -11.03 -5.77
N LEU A 107 -1.02 -10.69 -5.67
CA LEU A 107 -0.47 -9.65 -6.53
C LEU A 107 -0.66 -10.01 -8.01
N LEU A 108 -0.25 -11.22 -8.38
CA LEU A 108 -0.64 -11.87 -9.63
C LEU A 108 -1.94 -12.64 -9.40
N PRO A 109 -3.05 -12.28 -10.07
CA PRO A 109 -4.37 -12.84 -9.80
C PRO A 109 -4.40 -14.36 -9.93
N LYS A 110 -4.92 -15.06 -8.91
CA LYS A 110 -5.01 -16.53 -8.89
C LYS A 110 -5.90 -17.12 -10.00
N GLU A 111 -6.77 -16.30 -10.59
CA GLU A 111 -7.61 -16.67 -11.73
C GLU A 111 -6.78 -16.91 -12.99
N ASP A 112 -5.67 -16.16 -13.13
CA ASP A 112 -4.75 -16.21 -14.27
C ASP A 112 -3.47 -17.01 -13.93
N TYR A 113 -3.04 -16.95 -12.66
CA TYR A 113 -1.79 -17.49 -12.15
C TYR A 113 -2.03 -18.46 -10.98
N ALA A 114 -2.81 -19.52 -11.22
CA ALA A 114 -3.22 -20.46 -10.18
C ALA A 114 -2.04 -21.15 -9.46
N ALA A 115 -0.90 -21.36 -10.13
CA ALA A 115 0.32 -21.89 -9.51
C ALA A 115 0.77 -21.06 -8.30
N PHE A 116 0.56 -19.74 -8.34
CA PHE A 116 0.93 -18.79 -7.29
C PHE A 116 -0.22 -18.51 -6.30
N ALA A 117 -1.29 -19.31 -6.32
CA ALA A 117 -2.44 -19.09 -5.44
C ALA A 117 -2.13 -19.30 -3.95
N VAL A 118 -1.17 -20.18 -3.64
CA VAL A 118 -0.73 -20.45 -2.26
C VAL A 118 0.69 -19.98 -2.01
N PHE A 119 1.35 -19.37 -3.00
CA PHE A 119 2.74 -18.95 -2.91
C PHE A 119 2.88 -17.71 -2.03
N SER A 120 3.62 -17.79 -0.92
CA SER A 120 3.65 -16.74 0.10
C SER A 120 4.10 -15.37 -0.45
N LEU A 121 5.08 -15.34 -1.37
CA LEU A 121 5.56 -14.09 -1.97
C LEU A 121 4.55 -13.44 -2.91
N ASN A 122 3.56 -14.18 -3.42
CA ASN A 122 2.45 -13.62 -4.20
C ASN A 122 1.27 -13.17 -3.31
N LEU A 123 1.32 -13.44 -2.00
CA LEU A 123 0.29 -13.11 -1.03
C LEU A 123 0.68 -11.87 -0.24
N VAL A 124 0.04 -10.74 -0.54
CA VAL A 124 0.39 -9.43 -0.02
C VAL A 124 -0.74 -8.88 0.85
N PRO A 125 -0.48 -8.44 2.09
CA PRO A 125 -1.49 -7.75 2.90
C PRO A 125 -2.13 -6.58 2.14
N ALA A 126 -3.44 -6.46 2.24
CA ALA A 126 -4.16 -5.39 1.55
C ALA A 126 -5.41 -4.98 2.32
N CYS A 127 -6.03 -3.90 1.87
CA CYS A 127 -7.38 -3.54 2.26
C CYS A 127 -8.32 -3.75 1.06
N LYS A 128 -9.49 -3.13 1.08
CA LYS A 128 -10.45 -3.14 -0.05
C LYS A 128 -9.87 -2.57 -1.37
N CYS A 129 -8.66 -2.00 -1.37
CA CYS A 129 -7.99 -1.58 -2.61
C CYS A 129 -7.75 -2.75 -3.56
N ASN A 130 -7.52 -3.96 -3.06
CA ASN A 130 -7.33 -5.13 -3.92
C ASN A 130 -8.61 -5.49 -4.70
N THR A 131 -9.77 -5.40 -4.05
CA THR A 131 -11.06 -5.64 -4.69
C THR A 131 -11.35 -4.61 -5.78
N ARG A 132 -10.96 -3.34 -5.54
CA ARG A 132 -11.11 -2.24 -6.53
C ARG A 132 -10.15 -2.35 -7.71
N ARG A 133 -8.97 -2.94 -7.50
CA ARG A 133 -8.01 -3.27 -8.58
C ARG A 133 -8.58 -4.35 -9.49
N GLY A 134 -9.19 -5.38 -8.91
CA GLY A 134 -9.58 -6.58 -9.64
C GLY A 134 -8.33 -7.30 -10.17
N ARG A 135 -8.39 -7.74 -11.43
CA ARG A 135 -7.34 -8.53 -12.09
C ARG A 135 -6.28 -7.70 -12.83
N ILE A 136 -6.36 -6.37 -12.78
CA ILE A 136 -5.44 -5.51 -13.53
C ILE A 136 -4.07 -5.50 -12.84
N LEU A 137 -3.06 -5.98 -13.55
CA LEU A 137 -1.66 -6.04 -13.09
C LEU A 137 -0.76 -5.05 -13.84
N LEU A 138 -1.02 -4.86 -15.14
CA LEU A 138 -0.17 -4.14 -16.08
C LEU A 138 -0.95 -3.03 -16.79
N GLY A 139 -0.24 -1.98 -17.17
CA GLY A 139 -0.69 -0.94 -18.08
C GLY A 139 -0.22 -1.18 -19.51
N ASN A 140 -0.40 -0.17 -20.35
CA ASN A 140 -0.11 -0.28 -21.77
C ASN A 140 1.30 0.23 -22.11
N ALA A 141 1.90 1.04 -21.24
CA ALA A 141 3.26 1.55 -21.43
C ALA A 141 4.31 0.67 -20.72
N PRO A 142 5.58 0.72 -21.16
CA PRO A 142 6.66 0.01 -20.50
C PRO A 142 6.74 0.33 -19.00
N ASP A 143 6.91 -0.71 -18.18
CA ASP A 143 6.99 -0.64 -16.71
C ASP A 143 5.74 -0.05 -16.02
N GLU A 144 4.61 0.14 -16.71
CA GLU A 144 3.34 0.35 -16.04
C GLU A 144 2.88 -0.96 -15.37
N ARG A 145 3.21 -1.14 -14.11
CA ARG A 145 2.83 -2.31 -13.31
C ARG A 145 2.51 -1.94 -11.88
N ILE A 146 1.79 -2.80 -11.20
CA ILE A 146 1.61 -2.68 -9.75
C ILE A 146 2.95 -2.91 -9.04
N LEU A 147 3.33 -1.97 -8.17
CA LEU A 147 4.45 -2.15 -7.25
C LEU A 147 4.23 -3.32 -6.29
N HIS A 148 5.29 -4.08 -6.06
CA HIS A 148 5.35 -5.28 -5.25
C HIS A 148 5.98 -4.96 -3.87
N PRO A 149 5.23 -5.07 -2.75
CA PRO A 149 5.73 -4.69 -1.42
C PRO A 149 6.98 -5.42 -0.92
N TYR A 150 7.18 -6.67 -1.33
CA TYR A 150 8.38 -7.43 -0.98
C TYR A 150 9.61 -7.09 -1.84
N PHE A 151 9.43 -6.64 -3.09
CA PHE A 151 10.54 -6.51 -4.05
C PHE A 151 10.85 -5.08 -4.48
N ASP A 152 9.87 -4.18 -4.58
CA ASP A 152 10.13 -2.81 -5.04
C ASP A 152 10.65 -1.92 -3.92
N ASP A 153 11.94 -1.58 -4.00
CA ASP A 153 12.64 -0.80 -2.96
C ASP A 153 12.17 0.66 -2.85
N CYS A 154 11.64 1.24 -3.94
CA CYS A 154 11.07 2.59 -3.92
C CYS A 154 9.94 2.74 -2.90
N LEU A 155 9.29 1.65 -2.46
CA LEU A 155 8.28 1.68 -1.42
C LEU A 155 8.82 2.03 -0.02
N SER A 156 10.14 2.12 0.14
CA SER A 156 10.81 2.65 1.34
C SER A 156 10.88 4.18 1.34
N ASP A 157 10.64 4.81 0.19
CA ASP A 157 10.71 6.25 -0.01
C ASP A 157 9.35 6.93 0.09
N ARG A 158 9.39 8.26 0.19
CA ARG A 158 8.20 9.10 0.05
C ARG A 158 7.83 9.14 -1.43
N LEU A 159 6.69 8.56 -1.77
CA LEU A 159 6.21 8.46 -3.16
C LEU A 159 4.97 9.32 -3.41
N ILE A 160 4.15 9.54 -2.38
CA ILE A 160 2.90 10.30 -2.50
C ILE A 160 2.75 11.34 -1.38
N ALA A 161 2.07 12.42 -1.72
CA ALA A 161 1.59 13.44 -0.78
C ALA A 161 0.24 13.98 -1.24
N ALA A 162 -0.51 14.56 -0.32
CA ALA A 162 -1.62 15.42 -0.67
C ALA A 162 -1.10 16.65 -1.43
N ARG A 163 -1.95 17.19 -2.30
CA ARG A 163 -1.79 18.51 -2.89
C ARG A 163 -3.07 19.28 -2.63
N PHE A 164 -2.93 20.46 -2.06
CA PHE A 164 -4.03 21.39 -1.77
C PHE A 164 -3.84 22.61 -2.64
N ASP A 165 -4.84 22.94 -3.44
CA ASP A 165 -4.90 24.21 -4.17
C ASP A 165 -6.22 24.93 -3.82
N ASP A 166 -6.42 26.16 -4.31
CA ASP A 166 -7.62 26.99 -4.05
C ASP A 166 -7.92 27.09 -2.54
N LEU A 167 -6.91 27.46 -1.75
CA LEU A 167 -6.94 27.37 -0.29
C LEU A 167 -8.06 28.20 0.35
N GLY A 168 -8.74 27.61 1.33
CA GLY A 168 -9.88 28.20 2.01
C GLY A 168 -10.60 27.16 2.88
N ALA A 169 -11.90 27.38 3.14
CA ALA A 169 -12.71 26.42 3.90
C ALA A 169 -12.82 25.05 3.18
N ILE A 170 -12.85 25.08 1.85
CA ILE A 170 -12.95 23.90 0.99
C ILE A 170 -11.86 24.04 -0.09
N PRO A 171 -10.73 23.33 0.03
CA PRO A 171 -9.66 23.38 -0.96
C PRO A 171 -9.95 22.41 -2.10
N ARG A 172 -9.28 22.62 -3.24
CA ARG A 172 -9.12 21.57 -4.24
C ARG A 172 -8.08 20.57 -3.73
N VAL A 173 -8.49 19.32 -3.57
CA VAL A 173 -7.63 18.23 -3.06
C VAL A 173 -7.27 17.27 -4.18
N SER A 174 -5.98 16.99 -4.34
CA SER A 174 -5.48 15.97 -5.25
C SER A 174 -4.32 15.18 -4.64
N LEU A 175 -3.86 14.16 -5.35
CA LEU A 175 -2.73 13.32 -4.96
C LEU A 175 -1.56 13.61 -5.91
N GLN A 176 -0.41 13.99 -5.35
CA GLN A 176 0.81 14.24 -6.11
C GLN A 176 1.86 13.16 -5.89
N LEU A 177 2.75 13.00 -6.88
CA LEU A 177 3.94 12.16 -6.77
C LEU A 177 5.08 12.96 -6.15
N CYS A 178 5.79 12.36 -5.21
CA CYS A 178 7.01 12.91 -4.60
C CYS A 178 8.28 12.41 -5.30
N VAL A 179 8.14 11.82 -6.49
CA VAL A 179 9.23 11.36 -7.33
C VAL A 179 9.28 12.18 -8.61
N PHE A 180 10.49 12.52 -9.05
CA PHE A 180 10.68 13.27 -10.28
C PHE A 180 10.43 12.39 -11.53
N PRO A 181 9.98 12.96 -12.66
CA PRO A 181 9.65 12.21 -13.88
C PRO A 181 10.76 11.32 -14.45
N GLY A 182 12.03 11.63 -14.17
CA GLY A 182 13.19 10.85 -14.61
C GLY A 182 13.55 9.66 -13.70
N HIS A 183 12.79 9.42 -12.63
CA HIS A 183 13.03 8.28 -11.74
C HIS A 183 12.88 6.96 -12.51
N ALA A 184 13.79 6.00 -12.29
CA ALA A 184 13.83 4.75 -13.06
C ALA A 184 12.51 3.96 -13.03
N GLN A 185 11.81 3.98 -11.90
CA GLN A 185 10.51 3.30 -11.70
C GLN A 185 9.31 4.27 -11.78
N TYR A 186 9.46 5.46 -12.38
CA TYR A 186 8.39 6.47 -12.40
C TYR A 186 7.08 5.93 -12.98
N GLN A 187 7.15 5.13 -14.06
CA GLN A 187 5.96 4.55 -14.70
C GLN A 187 5.23 3.58 -13.76
N ALA A 188 5.96 2.68 -13.09
CA ALA A 188 5.38 1.76 -12.12
C ALA A 188 4.75 2.51 -10.93
N ILE A 189 5.42 3.53 -10.39
CA ILE A 189 4.92 4.33 -9.27
C ILE A 189 3.65 5.10 -9.68
N SER A 190 3.68 5.77 -10.84
CA SER A 190 2.54 6.51 -11.38
C SER A 190 1.35 5.60 -11.66
N PHE A 191 1.60 4.44 -12.25
CA PHE A 191 0.58 3.43 -12.52
C PHE A 191 -0.04 2.90 -11.23
N HIS A 192 0.77 2.52 -10.24
CA HIS A 192 0.30 2.06 -8.95
C HIS A 192 -0.52 3.13 -8.22
N LYS A 193 -0.06 4.39 -8.21
CA LYS A 193 -0.82 5.53 -7.67
C LYS A 193 -2.22 5.60 -8.28
N ARG A 194 -2.32 5.62 -9.62
CA ARG A 194 -3.58 5.76 -10.34
C ARG A 194 -4.51 4.57 -10.17
N LEU A 195 -3.98 3.36 -10.24
CA LEU A 195 -4.78 2.14 -10.23
C LEU A 195 -5.17 1.70 -8.82
N ILE A 196 -4.27 1.86 -7.84
CA ILE A 196 -4.47 1.38 -6.47
C ILE A 196 -4.91 2.50 -5.55
N VAL A 197 -4.15 3.59 -5.48
CA VAL A 197 -4.28 4.60 -4.42
C VAL A 197 -5.43 5.56 -4.70
N GLU A 198 -5.50 6.16 -5.88
CA GLU A 198 -6.53 7.14 -6.25
C GLU A 198 -7.94 6.55 -6.26
N ARG A 199 -8.05 5.23 -6.48
CA ARG A 199 -9.33 4.51 -6.40
C ARG A 199 -9.78 4.25 -4.97
N THR A 200 -9.05 4.67 -3.94
CA THR A 200 -9.44 4.51 -2.52
C THR A 200 -10.23 5.72 -2.00
N ALA A 201 -10.36 5.85 -0.67
CA ALA A 201 -10.96 7.01 -0.02
C ALA A 201 -9.91 8.07 0.37
N ILE A 202 -8.65 7.95 -0.06
CA ILE A 202 -7.55 8.83 0.34
C ILE A 202 -7.84 10.32 0.12
N LEU A 203 -8.45 10.71 -1.00
CA LEU A 203 -8.78 12.12 -1.27
C LEU A 203 -9.85 12.66 -0.30
N ARG A 204 -10.81 11.81 0.09
CA ARG A 204 -11.80 12.17 1.12
C ARG A 204 -11.13 12.28 2.48
N HIS A 205 -10.21 11.36 2.81
CA HIS A 205 -9.44 11.43 4.04
C HIS A 205 -8.62 12.74 4.14
N PHE A 206 -8.00 13.17 3.04
CA PHE A 206 -7.30 14.46 2.97
C PHE A 206 -8.26 15.65 3.13
N ALA A 207 -9.41 15.63 2.46
CA ALA A 207 -10.42 16.68 2.61
C ALA A 207 -10.94 16.77 4.06
N ASP A 208 -11.26 15.64 4.68
CA ASP A 208 -11.71 15.58 6.08
C ASP A 208 -10.59 16.05 7.04
N GLY A 209 -9.33 15.72 6.73
CA GLY A 209 -8.16 16.22 7.46
C GLY A 209 -8.03 17.74 7.38
N TRP A 210 -8.21 18.30 6.18
CA TRP A 210 -8.21 19.75 5.98
C TRP A 210 -9.37 20.41 6.75
N THR A 211 -10.57 19.83 6.70
CA THR A 211 -11.72 20.32 7.48
C THR A 211 -11.42 20.34 8.98
N ARG A 212 -10.83 19.28 9.54
CA ARG A 212 -10.42 19.24 10.95
C ARG A 212 -9.38 20.32 11.26
N LEU A 213 -8.36 20.46 10.41
CA LEU A 213 -7.32 21.49 10.54
C LEU A 213 -7.94 22.89 10.56
N CYS A 214 -8.88 23.16 9.66
CA CYS A 214 -9.60 24.43 9.56
C CYS A 214 -10.54 24.71 10.73
N GLN A 215 -11.23 23.70 11.24
CA GLN A 215 -12.14 23.86 12.39
C GLN A 215 -11.38 24.08 13.69
N ARG A 216 -10.30 23.32 13.89
CA ARG A 216 -9.52 23.31 15.12
C ARG A 216 -8.14 22.67 14.88
N PRO A 217 -7.07 23.47 14.67
CA PRO A 217 -5.78 22.96 14.22
C PRO A 217 -5.22 21.79 15.02
N ARG A 218 -5.39 21.79 16.35
CA ARG A 218 -4.89 20.68 17.19
C ARG A 218 -5.50 19.31 16.92
N LEU A 219 -6.66 19.25 16.25
CA LEU A 219 -7.31 17.99 15.86
C LEU A 219 -6.60 17.32 14.68
N ALA A 220 -5.95 18.12 13.83
CA ALA A 220 -5.12 17.61 12.76
C ALA A 220 -3.70 17.35 13.24
N ILE A 221 -3.09 18.32 13.93
CA ILE A 221 -1.70 18.25 14.41
C ILE A 221 -1.64 18.87 15.79
N ARG A 222 -1.33 18.06 16.83
CA ARG A 222 -1.44 18.49 18.24
C ARG A 222 -0.61 19.72 18.56
N ALA A 223 0.58 19.85 17.95
CA ALA A 223 1.48 20.97 18.15
C ALA A 223 0.89 22.32 17.71
N LEU A 224 -0.05 22.33 16.74
CA LEU A 224 -0.77 23.53 16.30
C LEU A 224 -1.80 24.05 17.32
N ALA A 225 -1.83 23.46 18.51
CA ALA A 225 -2.41 24.07 19.70
C ALA A 225 -1.81 25.44 20.05
N ASN A 226 -0.54 25.65 19.66
CA ASN A 226 0.20 26.88 19.91
C ASN A 226 0.42 27.60 18.57
N ILE A 227 0.38 28.93 18.60
CA ILE A 227 0.65 29.75 17.42
C ILE A 227 2.17 29.69 17.14
N PRO A 228 2.60 29.30 15.93
CA PRO A 228 4.01 29.34 15.56
C PRO A 228 4.54 30.77 15.53
N THR A 229 5.79 30.98 15.92
CA THR A 229 6.48 32.29 15.95
C THR A 229 6.91 32.77 14.56
N GLY A 230 6.94 31.87 13.58
CA GLY A 230 7.32 32.15 12.20
C GLY A 230 7.01 30.98 11.26
N PRO A 231 7.04 31.20 9.92
CA PRO A 231 6.86 30.14 8.93
C PRO A 231 7.87 29.00 9.08
N GLU A 232 9.12 29.31 9.46
CA GLU A 232 10.17 28.31 9.70
C GLU A 232 9.82 27.38 10.88
N GLN A 233 9.25 27.92 11.97
CA GLN A 233 8.82 27.08 13.10
C GLN A 233 7.60 26.23 12.73
N LEU A 234 6.67 26.77 11.93
CA LEU A 234 5.56 26.00 11.41
C LEU A 234 6.06 24.85 10.54
N GLN A 235 6.98 25.11 9.61
CA GLN A 235 7.59 24.10 8.78
C GLN A 235 8.29 23.01 9.61
N ALA A 236 9.11 23.38 10.59
CA ALA A 236 9.77 22.43 11.48
C ALA A 236 8.76 21.55 12.23
N THR A 237 7.68 22.15 12.75
CA THR A 237 6.59 21.42 13.42
C THR A 237 5.92 20.39 12.50
N LEU A 238 5.70 20.75 11.23
CA LEU A 238 5.10 19.86 10.23
C LEU A 238 6.07 18.74 9.82
N VAL A 239 7.37 19.02 9.69
CA VAL A 239 8.39 18.01 9.41
C VAL A 239 8.46 17.00 10.57
N ASP A 240 8.50 17.47 11.81
CA ASP A 240 8.50 16.59 13.00
C ASP A 240 7.27 15.69 13.03
N GLU A 241 6.08 16.22 12.70
CA GLU A 241 4.85 15.44 12.63
C GLU A 241 4.89 14.37 11.51
N VAL A 242 5.45 14.69 10.34
CA VAL A 242 5.65 13.71 9.26
C VAL A 242 6.54 12.58 9.72
N GLU A 243 7.68 12.89 10.37
CA GLU A 243 8.61 11.89 10.87
C GLU A 243 7.98 10.99 11.94
N LEU A 244 7.21 11.55 12.87
CA LEU A 244 6.48 10.79 13.87
C LEU A 244 5.46 9.84 13.24
N LEU A 245 4.67 10.31 12.29
CA LEU A 245 3.67 9.49 11.59
C LEU A 245 4.33 8.40 10.73
N ASP A 246 5.51 8.65 10.16
CA ASP A 246 6.28 7.66 9.41
C ASP A 246 6.77 6.54 10.32
N GLN A 247 7.28 6.90 11.51
CA GLN A 247 7.75 5.95 12.52
C GLN A 247 6.59 5.15 13.14
N GLU A 248 5.50 5.82 13.53
CA GLU A 248 4.33 5.20 14.14
C GLU A 248 3.71 4.14 13.22
N HIS A 249 3.64 4.43 11.93
CA HIS A 249 2.99 3.57 10.95
C HIS A 249 3.94 2.68 10.15
N GLY A 250 5.24 2.74 10.43
CA GLY A 250 6.27 1.91 9.77
C GLY A 250 6.36 2.13 8.26
N GLY A 251 6.14 3.36 7.79
CA GLY A 251 6.30 3.68 6.37
C GLY A 251 5.81 5.06 5.95
N LYS A 252 6.45 5.58 4.91
CA LYS A 252 6.34 6.97 4.44
C LYS A 252 5.16 7.25 3.52
N ASN A 253 4.24 6.31 3.29
CA ASN A 253 3.10 6.58 2.41
C ASN A 253 1.78 6.19 3.06
N ASN A 254 1.74 6.19 4.40
CA ASN A 254 0.49 6.12 5.13
C ASN A 254 -0.32 7.42 4.90
N TRP A 255 -1.65 7.32 4.98
CA TRP A 255 -2.53 8.46 4.64
C TRP A 255 -2.36 9.68 5.54
N ASN A 256 -2.12 9.49 6.85
CA ASN A 256 -1.93 10.61 7.77
C ASN A 256 -0.65 11.38 7.42
N SER A 257 0.45 10.67 7.23
CA SER A 257 1.72 11.26 6.85
C SER A 257 1.66 11.92 5.48
N ALA A 258 1.01 11.29 4.49
CA ALA A 258 0.81 11.89 3.17
C ALA A 258 -0.04 13.17 3.22
N PHE A 259 -0.99 13.27 4.15
CA PHE A 259 -1.75 14.50 4.41
C PHE A 259 -0.82 15.61 4.93
N VAL A 260 -0.07 15.37 6.01
CA VAL A 260 0.84 16.37 6.60
C VAL A 260 1.95 16.77 5.62
N MET A 261 2.48 15.81 4.86
CA MET A 261 3.45 16.09 3.80
C MET A 261 2.92 17.09 2.76
N GLY A 262 1.60 17.09 2.48
CA GLY A 262 0.99 18.07 1.60
C GLY A 262 0.89 19.48 2.20
N LEU A 263 0.93 19.61 3.53
CA LEU A 263 0.94 20.91 4.22
C LEU A 263 2.30 21.60 4.16
N LEU A 264 3.36 20.85 3.80
CA LEU A 264 4.72 21.39 3.63
C LEU A 264 4.93 22.11 2.29
N ASP A 265 3.93 22.16 1.41
CA ASP A 265 4.00 23.00 0.21
C ASP A 265 4.16 24.47 0.61
N PRO A 266 5.14 25.23 0.06
CA PRO A 266 5.40 26.61 0.44
C PRO A 266 4.14 27.50 0.44
N HIS A 267 3.27 27.38 -0.57
CA HIS A 267 2.08 28.22 -0.62
C HIS A 267 1.03 27.82 0.43
N VAL A 268 1.06 26.57 0.90
CA VAL A 268 0.20 26.08 1.99
C VAL A 268 0.75 26.54 3.34
N ILE A 269 2.08 26.50 3.53
CA ILE A 269 2.74 27.04 4.72
C ILE A 269 2.41 28.52 4.90
N ASP A 270 2.56 29.32 3.84
CA ASP A 270 2.28 30.76 3.89
C ASP A 270 0.82 31.02 4.29
N TRP A 271 -0.12 30.32 3.66
CA TRP A 271 -1.54 30.43 3.98
C TRP A 271 -1.85 29.98 5.41
N LEU A 272 -1.31 28.83 5.85
CA LEU A 272 -1.53 28.32 7.20
C LEU A 272 -0.98 29.28 8.25
N TYR A 273 0.23 29.82 8.02
CA TYR A 273 0.83 30.78 8.92
C TYR A 273 -0.03 32.04 9.05
N GLU A 274 -0.44 32.64 7.92
CA GLU A 274 -1.34 33.81 7.89
C GLU A 274 -2.62 33.54 8.71
N ARG A 275 -3.23 32.37 8.54
CA ARG A 275 -4.47 32.00 9.25
C ARG A 275 -4.24 31.72 10.72
N LEU A 276 -3.14 31.05 11.09
CA LEU A 276 -2.80 30.73 12.47
C LEU A 276 -2.51 32.00 13.29
N THR A 277 -1.91 33.01 12.67
CA THR A 277 -1.54 34.29 13.29
C THR A 277 -2.55 35.42 13.07
N ALA A 278 -3.73 35.13 12.52
CA ALA A 278 -4.72 36.15 12.19
C ALA A 278 -5.09 37.00 13.43
N PRO A 279 -5.09 38.35 13.34
CA PRO A 279 -5.40 39.21 14.47
C PRO A 279 -6.76 38.89 15.11
N GLY A 280 -6.80 38.76 16.44
CA GLY A 280 -8.02 38.45 17.18
C GLY A 280 -8.44 36.97 17.16
N ARG A 281 -7.71 36.11 16.46
CA ARG A 281 -7.94 34.65 16.49
C ARG A 281 -7.43 34.05 17.80
N ALA A 282 -8.22 33.17 18.42
CA ALA A 282 -7.73 32.35 19.52
C ALA A 282 -6.71 31.31 19.01
N ALA A 283 -5.71 30.97 19.83
CA ALA A 283 -4.59 30.10 19.44
C ALA A 283 -4.99 28.75 18.82
N ASP A 284 -6.14 28.19 19.24
CA ASP A 284 -6.70 26.92 18.74
C ASP A 284 -8.12 27.11 18.18
N GLY A 285 -8.45 28.33 17.74
CA GLY A 285 -9.73 28.62 17.09
C GLY A 285 -9.83 28.03 15.68
N PRO A 286 -10.91 28.33 14.94
CA PRO A 286 -11.00 28.07 13.51
C PRO A 286 -10.02 28.91 12.67
N LEU A 287 -9.54 28.38 11.54
CA LEU A 287 -8.67 29.07 10.56
C LEU A 287 -9.46 29.86 9.52
N VAL A 288 -10.73 29.48 9.31
CA VAL A 288 -11.67 30.13 8.42
C VAL A 288 -12.91 30.53 9.23
N ALA A 289 -13.51 31.65 8.87
CA ALA A 289 -14.73 32.16 9.51
C ALA A 289 -15.97 31.35 9.13
#